data_AF-A0A813S907-F1
#
_entry.id   AF-A0A813S907-F1
#
_cell.length_a   1.000
_cell.length_b   1.000
_cell.length_c   1.000
_cell.angle_alpha   90.00
_cell.angle_beta   90.00
_cell.angle_gamma   90.00
#
_symmetry.space_group_name_H-M   'P 1'
#
loop_
_entity.id
_entity.type
_entity.pdbx_description
1 polymer ?
#
loop_
_entity_poly.entity_id
_entity_poly.type
_entity_poly.pdbx_seq_one_letter_code
_entity_poly.pdbx_strand_id
1 'polypeptide(L)'
;MNRATSGRRPPADQNSIEAKYLTSRPVLIRGLAEIVERRPHDPIEYLATFLYKQVENTRTQKQKEHDEKQLEIERKKAEEEKEHRAQLKKEIRELREKEENERKQREAEERRKREAEELAKRHRELAAAPPPLPAVREEDDILGMEFGETELHRQAAVKGADLLTLLKENYQLMASRNAEGKTPRDIAREAGLQEHVHEIDNYCVQLLQNGNTKAINDLLLCGYTEITNHLKPTEDPEDDTNEFINHDIPQLLVILTYSFYIEI
;
A
#
# COMPACT_ATOMS: atom_id res chain seq x y z
N MET A 1 62.21 59.17 24.29
CA MET A 1 62.24 57.92 25.07
C MET A 1 62.26 56.74 24.10
N ASN A 2 63.43 56.13 23.93
CA ASN A 2 63.65 55.00 23.02
C ASN A 2 63.05 53.72 23.61
N ARG A 3 62.11 53.07 22.91
CA ARG A 3 61.67 51.71 23.24
C ARG A 3 62.40 50.72 22.33
N ALA A 4 63.09 49.79 22.97
CA ALA A 4 63.89 48.74 22.38
C ALA A 4 63.09 47.93 21.34
N THR A 5 63.64 47.84 20.13
CA THR A 5 63.24 46.88 19.11
C THR A 5 63.58 45.48 19.62
N SER A 6 62.58 44.78 20.16
CA SER A 6 62.68 43.36 20.45
C SER A 6 62.95 42.64 19.12
N GLY A 7 64.16 42.13 18.94
CA GLY A 7 64.51 41.30 17.80
C GLY A 7 63.57 40.09 17.73
N ARG A 8 62.57 40.16 16.86
CA ARG A 8 61.81 38.97 16.47
C ARG A 8 62.81 38.01 15.83
N ARG A 9 63.09 36.88 16.50
CA ARG A 9 63.81 35.79 15.86
C ARG A 9 63.08 35.45 14.55
N PRO A 10 63.80 35.33 13.42
CA PRO A 10 63.19 34.88 12.19
C PRO A 10 62.52 33.53 12.41
N PRO A 11 61.40 33.23 11.71
CA PRO A 11 60.73 31.95 11.82
C PRO A 11 61.75 30.84 11.58
N ALA A 12 61.85 29.91 12.53
CA ALA A 12 62.85 28.85 12.47
C ALA A 12 62.68 28.05 11.18
N ASP A 13 63.72 28.02 10.36
CA ASP A 13 63.78 27.20 9.16
C ASP A 13 63.61 25.73 9.56
N GLN A 14 62.48 25.14 9.18
CA GLN A 14 62.12 23.75 9.49
C GLN A 14 63.12 22.76 8.85
N ASN A 15 63.87 23.18 7.83
CA ASN A 15 64.92 22.39 7.20
C ASN A 15 66.30 22.58 7.82
N SER A 16 66.45 23.48 8.79
CA SER A 16 67.68 23.66 9.54
C SER A 16 68.11 22.34 10.19
N ILE A 17 69.41 22.05 10.11
CA ILE A 17 70.03 20.87 10.71
C ILE A 17 69.66 20.77 12.20
N GLU A 18 69.61 21.91 12.90
CA GLU A 18 69.21 22.00 14.31
C GLU A 18 67.77 21.52 14.56
N ALA A 19 66.84 21.86 13.67
CA ALA A 19 65.43 21.44 13.78
C ALA A 19 65.27 19.92 13.61
N LYS A 20 66.07 19.32 12.72
CA LYS A 20 66.11 17.86 12.49
C LYS A 20 66.73 17.11 13.68
N TYR A 21 67.72 17.69 14.35
CA TYR A 21 68.27 17.12 15.59
C TYR A 21 67.29 17.22 16.75
N LEU A 22 66.60 18.35 16.92
CA LEU A 22 65.61 18.52 17.98
C LEU A 22 64.41 17.58 17.82
N THR A 23 63.99 17.29 16.59
CA THR A 23 62.90 16.34 16.31
C THR A 23 63.32 14.87 16.48
N SER A 24 64.56 14.51 16.19
CA SER A 24 65.06 13.13 16.34
C SER A 24 65.47 12.77 17.77
N ARG A 25 65.87 13.76 18.58
CA ARG A 25 66.28 13.60 19.98
C ARG A 25 65.28 12.83 20.88
N PRO A 26 63.98 13.15 20.93
CA PRO A 26 63.04 12.44 21.81
C PRO A 26 62.83 10.97 21.39
N VAL A 27 62.89 10.66 20.10
CA VAL A 27 62.79 9.28 19.59
C VAL A 27 64.01 8.47 20.01
N LEU A 28 65.21 9.07 19.88
CA LEU A 28 66.46 8.42 20.27
C LEU A 28 66.52 8.16 21.78
N ILE A 29 66.06 9.11 22.60
CA ILE A 29 65.96 8.93 24.06
C ILE A 29 65.05 7.75 24.41
N ARG A 30 63.89 7.62 23.74
CA ARG A 30 62.98 6.49 23.97
C ARG A 30 63.59 5.15 23.54
N GLY A 31 64.22 5.09 22.36
CA GLY A 31 64.87 3.88 21.87
C GLY A 31 66.02 3.44 22.78
N LEU A 32 66.84 4.38 23.25
CA LEU A 32 67.92 4.10 24.20
C LEU A 32 67.39 3.65 25.57
N ALA A 33 66.31 4.26 26.07
CA ALA A 33 65.66 3.83 27.31
C ALA A 33 65.14 2.40 27.21
N GLU A 34 64.52 2.03 26.08
CA GLU A 34 63.99 0.69 25.84
C GLU A 34 65.10 -0.36 25.72
N ILE A 35 66.26 0.01 25.18
CA ILE A 35 67.46 -0.85 25.15
C ILE A 35 68.00 -1.08 26.56
N VAL A 36 68.05 -0.04 27.39
CA VAL A 36 68.52 -0.15 28.78
C VAL A 36 67.62 -1.08 29.58
N GLU A 37 66.30 -1.01 29.36
CA GLU A 37 65.29 -1.82 30.04
C GLU A 37 65.30 -3.28 29.57
N ARG A 38 65.29 -3.52 28.25
CA ARG A 38 65.16 -4.87 27.67
C ARG A 38 66.48 -5.61 27.50
N ARG A 39 67.60 -4.89 27.48
CA ARG A 39 68.96 -5.40 27.21
C ARG A 39 68.98 -6.46 26.10
N PRO A 40 68.53 -6.11 24.88
CA PRO A 40 68.54 -7.03 23.75
C PRO A 40 69.98 -7.50 23.46
N HIS A 41 70.10 -8.72 22.92
CA HIS A 41 71.40 -9.34 22.60
C HIS A 41 72.22 -8.50 21.61
N ASP A 42 71.57 -7.82 20.66
CA ASP A 42 72.19 -6.80 19.81
C ASP A 42 71.48 -5.44 20.01
N PRO A 43 72.06 -4.51 20.78
CA PRO A 43 71.47 -3.21 21.03
C PRO A 43 71.51 -2.26 19.82
N ILE A 44 72.45 -2.45 18.89
CA ILE A 44 72.58 -1.60 17.71
C ILE A 44 71.49 -1.99 16.70
N GLU A 45 71.33 -3.29 16.45
CA GLU A 45 70.28 -3.79 15.57
C GLU A 45 68.87 -3.48 16.11
N TYR A 46 68.67 -3.61 17.42
CA TYR A 46 67.41 -3.21 18.05
C TYR A 46 67.12 -1.72 17.85
N LEU A 47 68.11 -0.85 18.04
CA LEU A 47 67.91 0.59 17.84
C LEU A 47 67.58 0.90 16.38
N ALA A 48 68.26 0.26 15.43
CA ALA A 48 68.03 0.47 14.00
C ALA A 48 66.60 0.09 13.59
N THR A 49 66.12 -1.08 14.01
CA THR A 49 64.74 -1.54 13.72
C THR A 49 63.69 -0.67 14.41
N PHE A 50 63.95 -0.23 15.65
CA PHE A 50 63.09 0.71 16.38
C PHE A 50 62.96 2.04 15.64
N LEU A 51 64.08 2.65 15.23
CA LEU A 51 64.08 3.92 14.51
C LEU A 51 63.39 3.81 13.15
N TYR A 52 63.61 2.72 12.41
CA TYR A 52 62.93 2.46 11.14
C TYR A 52 61.41 2.37 11.31
N LYS A 53 60.96 1.56 12.27
CA LYS A 53 59.54 1.40 12.62
C LYS A 53 58.90 2.72 13.05
N GLN A 54 59.63 3.59 13.75
CA GLN A 54 59.09 4.88 14.16
C GLN A 54 58.83 5.82 12.98
N VAL A 55 59.72 5.84 11.99
CA VAL A 55 59.53 6.63 10.76
C VAL A 55 58.33 6.09 9.97
N GLU A 56 58.23 4.77 9.83
CA GLU A 56 57.11 4.11 9.16
C GLU A 56 55.77 4.38 9.87
N ASN A 57 55.72 4.22 11.19
CA ASN A 57 54.53 4.54 11.99
C ASN A 57 54.10 6.00 11.83
N THR A 58 55.07 6.92 11.83
CA THR A 58 54.78 8.36 11.65
C THR A 58 54.22 8.63 10.25
N ARG A 59 54.76 7.98 9.21
CA ARG A 59 54.26 8.10 7.83
C ARG A 59 52.85 7.54 7.71
N THR A 60 52.62 6.35 8.24
CA THR A 60 51.31 5.69 8.26
C THR A 60 50.28 6.52 9.02
N GLN A 61 50.65 7.10 10.16
CA GLN A 61 49.78 7.96 10.94
C GLN A 61 49.38 9.23 10.17
N LYS A 62 50.35 9.90 9.52
CA LYS A 62 50.07 11.06 8.67
C LYS A 62 49.16 10.71 7.49
N GLN A 63 49.36 9.54 6.89
CA GLN A 63 48.51 9.06 5.80
C GLN A 63 47.08 8.81 6.29
N LYS A 64 46.91 8.12 7.42
CA LYS A 64 45.60 7.91 8.05
C LYS A 64 44.91 9.22 8.38
N GLU A 65 45.62 10.19 8.98
CA GLU A 65 45.05 11.52 9.28
C GLU A 65 44.64 12.28 8.01
N HIS A 66 45.38 12.13 6.92
CA HIS A 66 45.00 12.70 5.63
C HIS A 66 43.75 12.03 5.09
N ASP A 67 43.71 10.71 5.08
CA ASP A 67 42.60 9.92 4.54
C ASP A 67 41.33 10.12 5.37
N GLU A 68 41.43 10.21 6.70
CA GLU A 68 40.34 10.56 7.60
C GLU A 68 39.76 11.94 7.28
N LYS A 69 40.61 12.93 6.97
CA LYS A 69 40.14 14.26 6.55
C LYS A 69 39.44 14.22 5.19
N GLN A 70 39.92 13.42 4.25
CA GLN A 70 39.26 13.25 2.95
C GLN A 70 37.89 12.57 3.12
N LEU A 71 37.84 11.50 3.92
CA LEU A 71 36.61 10.79 4.24
C LEU A 71 35.57 11.70 4.90
N GLU A 72 35.98 12.58 5.82
CA GLU A 72 35.07 13.54 6.45
C GLU A 72 34.50 14.55 5.44
N ILE A 73 35.32 15.03 4.50
CA ILE A 73 34.87 15.93 3.42
C ILE A 73 33.88 15.20 2.50
N GLU A 74 34.18 13.96 2.12
CA GLU A 74 33.30 13.15 1.28
C GLU A 74 31.97 12.83 1.97
N ARG A 75 32.00 12.51 3.27
CA ARG A 75 30.78 12.26 4.05
C ARG A 75 29.87 13.49 4.11
N LYS A 76 30.43 14.67 4.35
CA LYS A 76 29.65 15.93 4.32
C LYS A 76 29.04 16.19 2.96
N LYS A 77 29.81 16.03 1.89
CA LYS A 77 29.30 16.18 0.52
C LYS A 77 28.19 15.17 0.22
N ALA A 78 28.34 13.92 0.64
CA ALA A 78 27.34 12.88 0.44
C ALA A 78 26.04 13.15 1.24
N GLU A 79 26.16 13.75 2.42
CA GLU A 79 25.01 14.17 3.23
C GLU A 79 24.28 15.34 2.56
N GLU A 80 25.01 16.38 2.13
CA GLU A 80 24.47 17.51 1.37
C GLU A 80 23.78 17.05 0.08
N GLU A 81 24.39 16.14 -0.69
CA GLU A 81 23.80 15.59 -1.91
C GLU A 81 22.54 14.77 -1.61
N LYS A 82 22.53 14.00 -0.52
CA LYS A 82 21.37 13.22 -0.10
C LYS A 82 20.21 14.11 0.31
N GLU A 83 20.48 15.18 1.04
CA GLU A 83 19.48 16.18 1.42
C GLU A 83 18.90 16.88 0.18
N HIS A 84 19.78 17.34 -0.71
CA HIS A 84 19.37 17.98 -1.96
C HIS A 84 18.55 17.03 -2.84
N ARG A 85 18.98 15.77 -2.99
CA ARG A 85 18.23 14.75 -3.73
C ARG A 85 16.88 14.44 -3.09
N ALA A 86 16.78 14.45 -1.77
CA ALA A 86 15.52 14.26 -1.07
C ALA A 86 14.55 15.44 -1.30
N GLN A 87 15.05 16.67 -1.33
CA GLN A 87 14.26 17.86 -1.65
C GLN A 87 13.71 17.78 -3.08
N LEU A 88 14.57 17.54 -4.08
CA LEU A 88 14.15 17.36 -5.47
C LEU A 88 13.11 16.24 -5.63
N LYS A 89 13.28 15.12 -4.93
CA LYS A 89 12.32 14.01 -4.98
C LYS A 89 10.95 14.41 -4.41
N LYS A 90 10.92 15.22 -3.35
CA LYS A 90 9.67 15.75 -2.78
C LYS A 90 8.99 16.70 -3.77
N GLU A 91 9.73 17.65 -4.32
CA GLU A 91 9.20 18.61 -5.32
C GLU A 91 8.62 17.89 -6.55
N ILE A 92 9.33 16.90 -7.10
CA ILE A 92 8.85 16.10 -8.24
C ILE A 92 7.57 15.35 -7.87
N ARG A 93 7.47 14.82 -6.65
CA ARG A 93 6.28 14.10 -6.19
C ARG A 93 5.09 15.05 -6.09
N GLU A 94 5.28 16.22 -5.48
CA GLU A 94 4.23 17.23 -5.36
C GLU A 94 3.76 17.73 -6.73
N LEU A 95 4.69 17.93 -7.68
CA LEU A 95 4.34 18.29 -9.05
C LEU A 95 3.52 17.19 -9.74
N ARG A 96 3.91 15.92 -9.62
CA ARG A 96 3.15 14.80 -10.20
C ARG A 96 1.75 14.68 -9.61
N GLU A 97 1.61 14.84 -8.29
CA GLU A 97 0.31 14.81 -7.63
C GLU A 97 -0.57 16.00 -8.06
N LYS A 98 0.01 17.20 -8.21
CA LYS A 98 -0.70 18.37 -8.76
C LYS A 98 -1.14 18.13 -10.20
N GLU A 99 -0.25 17.66 -11.08
CA GLU A 99 -0.57 17.36 -12.48
C GLU A 99 -1.67 16.30 -12.60
N GLU A 100 -1.64 15.24 -11.79
CA GLU A 100 -2.66 14.21 -11.78
C GLU A 100 -4.02 14.75 -11.30
N ASN A 101 -4.01 15.55 -10.24
CA ASN A 101 -5.22 16.19 -9.73
C ASN A 101 -5.81 17.18 -10.74
N GLU A 102 -4.97 17.98 -11.39
CA GLU A 102 -5.41 18.86 -12.48
C GLU A 102 -5.99 18.06 -13.65
N ARG A 103 -5.36 16.95 -14.04
CA ARG A 103 -5.88 16.08 -15.12
C ARG A 103 -7.24 15.52 -14.75
N LYS A 104 -7.41 14.99 -13.54
CA LYS A 104 -8.69 14.48 -13.03
C LYS A 104 -9.75 15.58 -12.96
N GLN A 105 -9.39 16.79 -12.53
CA GLN A 105 -10.30 17.93 -12.50
C GLN A 105 -10.77 18.32 -13.92
N ARG A 106 -9.85 18.41 -14.88
CA ARG A 106 -10.19 18.70 -16.28
C ARG A 106 -11.09 17.63 -16.89
N GLU A 107 -10.78 16.35 -16.67
CA GLU A 107 -11.61 15.23 -17.14
C GLU A 107 -13.01 15.25 -16.51
N ALA A 108 -13.12 15.54 -15.20
CA ALA A 108 -14.39 15.65 -14.50
C ALA A 108 -15.21 16.86 -14.97
N GLU A 109 -14.56 18.01 -15.22
CA GLU A 109 -15.21 19.19 -15.78
C GLU A 109 -15.71 18.93 -17.21
N GLU A 110 -14.90 18.29 -18.05
CA GLU A 110 -15.31 17.92 -19.40
C GLU A 110 -16.48 16.94 -19.38
N ARG A 111 -16.45 15.94 -18.49
CA ARG A 111 -17.57 15.02 -18.30
C ARG A 111 -18.84 15.73 -17.84
N ARG A 112 -18.75 16.61 -16.84
CA ARG A 112 -19.90 17.42 -16.37
C ARG A 112 -20.47 18.29 -17.48
N LYS A 113 -19.61 18.88 -18.32
CA LYS A 113 -20.04 19.69 -19.47
C LYS A 113 -20.77 18.86 -20.52
N ARG A 114 -20.26 17.65 -20.85
CA ARG A 114 -20.92 16.71 -21.77
C ARG A 114 -22.29 16.27 -21.24
N GLU A 115 -22.38 15.90 -19.97
CA GLU A 115 -23.64 15.51 -19.32
C GLU A 115 -24.66 16.67 -19.32
N ALA A 116 -24.21 17.90 -19.03
CA ALA A 116 -25.07 19.09 -19.08
C ALA A 116 -25.56 19.41 -20.50
N GLU A 117 -24.70 19.26 -21.52
CA GLU A 117 -25.07 19.46 -22.92
C GLU A 117 -26.09 18.41 -23.39
N GLU A 118 -25.91 17.13 -23.01
CA GLU A 118 -26.86 16.07 -23.32
C GLU A 118 -28.23 16.31 -22.67
N LEU A 119 -28.25 16.70 -21.39
CA LEU A 119 -29.49 17.06 -20.68
C LEU A 119 -30.19 18.26 -21.33
N ALA A 120 -29.43 19.29 -21.72
CA ALA A 120 -29.98 20.45 -22.42
C ALA A 120 -30.57 20.07 -23.78
N LYS A 121 -29.94 19.16 -24.51
CA LYS A 121 -30.46 18.63 -25.78
C LYS A 121 -31.76 17.86 -25.56
N ARG A 122 -31.81 16.95 -24.58
CA ARG A 122 -33.03 16.21 -24.21
C ARG A 122 -34.16 17.17 -23.79
N HIS A 123 -33.85 18.20 -23.00
CA HIS A 123 -34.83 19.20 -22.60
C HIS A 123 -35.38 20.00 -23.80
N ARG A 124 -34.51 20.34 -24.76
CA ARG A 124 -34.92 21.03 -26.00
C ARG A 124 -35.80 20.15 -26.89
N GLU A 125 -35.48 18.87 -27.01
CA GLU A 125 -36.30 17.90 -27.76
C GLU A 125 -37.69 17.71 -27.13
N LEU A 126 -37.78 17.61 -25.81
CA LEU A 126 -39.05 17.56 -25.07
C LEU A 126 -39.88 18.84 -25.24
N ALA A 127 -39.25 20.02 -25.26
CA ALA A 127 -39.93 21.30 -25.47
C ALA A 127 -40.39 21.52 -26.92
N ALA A 128 -39.76 20.87 -27.90
CA ALA A 128 -40.13 20.94 -29.31
C ALA A 128 -41.19 19.89 -29.71
N ALA A 129 -41.46 18.90 -28.84
CA ALA A 129 -42.54 17.95 -29.05
C ALA A 129 -43.91 18.64 -28.93
N PRO A 130 -44.89 18.29 -29.79
CA PRO A 130 -46.25 18.82 -29.66
C PRO A 130 -46.86 18.45 -28.30
N PRO A 131 -47.73 19.30 -27.72
CA PRO A 131 -48.35 19.01 -26.43
C PRO A 131 -49.09 17.66 -26.50
N PRO A 132 -48.97 16.81 -25.47
CA PRO A 132 -49.51 15.47 -25.54
C PRO A 132 -51.04 15.55 -25.64
N LEU A 133 -51.59 14.93 -26.69
CA LEU A 133 -53.03 14.64 -26.78
C LEU A 133 -53.40 13.66 -25.66
N PRO A 134 -54.66 13.69 -25.15
CA PRO A 134 -55.10 12.78 -24.10
C PRO A 134 -55.19 11.37 -24.67
N ALA A 135 -54.09 10.62 -24.57
CA ALA A 135 -54.05 9.21 -24.92
C ALA A 135 -54.73 8.39 -23.82
N VAL A 136 -55.53 7.43 -24.26
CA VAL A 136 -56.01 6.32 -23.42
C VAL A 136 -54.79 5.70 -22.76
N ARG A 137 -54.78 5.71 -21.43
CA ARG A 137 -53.72 5.14 -20.59
C ARG A 137 -53.73 3.63 -20.79
N GLU A 138 -52.84 3.13 -21.64
CA GLU A 138 -52.27 1.80 -21.42
C GLU A 138 -51.40 1.92 -20.17
N GLU A 139 -51.63 0.97 -19.27
CA GLU A 139 -51.38 1.11 -17.85
C GLU A 139 -49.88 1.18 -17.55
N ASP A 140 -49.51 2.25 -16.83
CA ASP A 140 -48.17 2.47 -16.29
C ASP A 140 -47.88 1.44 -15.18
N ASP A 141 -47.48 0.22 -15.54
CA ASP A 141 -46.86 -0.75 -14.60
C ASP A 141 -45.42 -0.34 -14.19
N ILE A 142 -45.10 0.96 -14.24
CA ILE A 142 -43.82 1.52 -13.81
C ILE A 142 -44.01 2.56 -12.67
N LEU A 143 -45.24 2.87 -12.29
CA LEU A 143 -45.55 3.72 -11.13
C LEU A 143 -45.94 2.88 -9.91
N GLY A 144 -44.95 2.14 -9.41
CA GLY A 144 -45.07 1.34 -8.18
C GLY A 144 -43.77 0.77 -7.63
N MET A 145 -42.60 1.31 -8.00
CA MET A 145 -41.35 1.01 -7.28
C MET A 145 -41.32 1.81 -5.98
N GLU A 146 -42.13 1.38 -5.01
CA GLU A 146 -41.92 1.78 -3.63
C GLU A 146 -40.54 1.24 -3.19
N PHE A 147 -39.63 2.16 -2.91
CA PHE A 147 -38.46 1.95 -2.04
C PHE A 147 -37.60 0.69 -2.29
N GLY A 148 -37.02 0.54 -3.49
CA GLY A 148 -35.98 -0.47 -3.72
C GLY A 148 -36.44 -1.93 -3.52
N GLU A 149 -37.76 -2.16 -3.43
CA GLU A 149 -38.33 -3.50 -3.40
C GLU A 149 -38.30 -4.10 -4.81
N THR A 150 -37.59 -5.21 -4.95
CA THR A 150 -37.58 -5.96 -6.20
C THR A 150 -38.86 -6.80 -6.33
N GLU A 151 -39.19 -7.23 -7.55
CA GLU A 151 -40.34 -8.11 -7.81
C GLU A 151 -40.32 -9.37 -6.93
N LEU A 152 -39.11 -9.88 -6.63
CA LEU A 152 -38.93 -11.02 -5.74
C LEU A 152 -39.31 -10.73 -4.28
N HIS A 153 -39.10 -9.50 -3.78
CA HIS A 153 -39.54 -9.10 -2.43
C HIS A 153 -41.08 -9.08 -2.36
N ARG A 154 -41.74 -8.57 -3.41
CA ARG A 154 -43.21 -8.52 -3.49
C ARG A 154 -43.81 -9.92 -3.52
N GLN A 155 -43.25 -10.80 -4.35
CA GLN A 155 -43.73 -12.18 -4.47
C GLN A 155 -43.41 -13.02 -3.22
N ALA A 156 -42.30 -12.73 -2.52
CA ALA A 156 -41.98 -13.38 -1.26
C ALA A 156 -42.99 -13.06 -0.12
N ALA A 157 -43.70 -11.93 -0.20
CA ALA A 157 -44.77 -11.59 0.74
C ALA A 157 -46.14 -12.21 0.37
N VAL A 158 -46.31 -12.66 -0.88
CA VAL A 158 -47.58 -13.17 -1.40
C VAL A 158 -47.61 -14.70 -1.38
N LYS A 159 -48.61 -15.26 -0.69
CA LYS A 159 -48.78 -16.72 -0.61
C LYS A 159 -49.12 -17.32 -1.99
N GLY A 160 -48.38 -18.35 -2.40
CA GLY A 160 -48.63 -19.09 -3.65
C GLY A 160 -48.05 -18.47 -4.92
N ALA A 161 -47.16 -17.48 -4.81
CA ALA A 161 -46.38 -16.98 -5.93
C ALA A 161 -45.30 -18.01 -6.34
N ASP A 162 -44.99 -18.08 -7.64
CA ASP A 162 -43.95 -18.95 -8.18
C ASP A 162 -42.57 -18.27 -8.14
N LEU A 163 -41.93 -18.32 -6.97
CA LEU A 163 -40.59 -17.72 -6.80
C LEU A 163 -39.53 -18.45 -7.60
N LEU A 164 -39.69 -19.76 -7.82
CA LEU A 164 -38.69 -20.57 -8.51
C LEU A 164 -38.46 -20.11 -9.96
N THR A 165 -39.51 -19.71 -10.67
CA THR A 165 -39.38 -19.19 -12.03
C THR A 165 -38.59 -17.87 -12.05
N LEU A 166 -38.89 -16.94 -11.14
CA LEU A 166 -38.13 -15.69 -11.01
C LEU A 166 -36.66 -15.92 -10.64
N LEU A 167 -36.40 -16.88 -9.76
CA LEU A 167 -35.06 -17.23 -9.32
C LEU A 167 -34.22 -17.82 -10.47
N LYS A 168 -34.84 -18.64 -11.32
CA LYS A 168 -34.22 -19.19 -12.53
C LYS A 168 -33.90 -18.12 -13.57
N GLU A 169 -34.76 -17.11 -13.70
CA GLU A 169 -34.54 -15.99 -14.61
C GLU A 169 -33.46 -15.02 -14.10
N ASN A 170 -33.45 -14.74 -12.79
CA ASN A 170 -32.49 -13.82 -12.19
C ASN A 170 -32.12 -14.20 -10.75
N TYR A 171 -31.01 -14.94 -10.60
CA TYR A 171 -30.47 -15.36 -9.31
C TYR A 171 -29.98 -14.19 -8.44
N GLN A 172 -29.63 -13.03 -9.02
CA GLN A 172 -29.14 -11.87 -8.25
C GLN A 172 -30.22 -11.25 -7.36
N LEU A 173 -31.50 -11.51 -7.68
CA LEU A 173 -32.63 -11.02 -6.88
C LEU A 173 -32.61 -11.58 -5.45
N MET A 174 -31.98 -12.74 -5.23
CA MET A 174 -31.83 -13.36 -3.90
C MET A 174 -31.02 -12.51 -2.92
N ALA A 175 -29.95 -11.88 -3.43
CA ALA A 175 -29.04 -11.05 -2.65
C ALA A 175 -29.47 -9.58 -2.62
N SER A 176 -30.56 -9.24 -3.32
CA SER A 176 -31.09 -7.87 -3.33
C SER A 176 -31.62 -7.52 -1.95
N ARG A 177 -31.39 -6.27 -1.53
CA ARG A 177 -31.90 -5.75 -0.26
C ARG A 177 -32.87 -4.62 -0.54
N ASN A 178 -34.01 -4.62 0.15
CA ASN A 178 -34.94 -3.49 0.12
C ASN A 178 -34.37 -2.27 0.88
N ALA A 179 -35.12 -1.17 0.93
CA ALA A 179 -34.72 0.02 1.70
C ALA A 179 -34.48 -0.24 3.21
N GLU A 180 -35.05 -1.31 3.77
CA GLU A 180 -34.84 -1.74 5.16
C GLU A 180 -33.62 -2.67 5.32
N GLY A 181 -32.91 -3.00 4.24
CA GLY A 181 -31.78 -3.91 4.25
C GLY A 181 -32.15 -5.39 4.33
N LYS A 182 -33.44 -5.73 4.25
CA LYS A 182 -33.97 -7.10 4.31
C LYS A 182 -33.87 -7.78 2.94
N THR A 183 -33.53 -9.06 2.94
CA THR A 183 -33.54 -9.89 1.74
C THR A 183 -34.94 -10.47 1.48
N PRO A 184 -35.25 -10.96 0.26
CA PRO A 184 -36.51 -11.65 -0.02
C PRO A 184 -36.75 -12.86 0.90
N ARG A 185 -35.68 -13.55 1.31
CA ARG A 185 -35.72 -14.65 2.28
C ARG A 185 -36.19 -14.20 3.66
N ASP A 186 -35.78 -13.00 4.09
CA ASP A 186 -36.19 -12.42 5.38
C ASP A 186 -37.64 -11.96 5.35
N ILE A 187 -38.10 -11.38 4.24
CA ILE A 187 -39.51 -11.01 4.04
C ILE A 187 -40.41 -12.25 4.06
N ALA A 188 -40.03 -13.32 3.37
CA ALA A 188 -40.77 -14.59 3.40
C ALA A 188 -40.87 -15.16 4.84
N ARG A 189 -39.79 -15.04 5.63
CA ARG A 189 -39.76 -15.46 7.04
C ARG A 189 -40.68 -14.60 7.90
N GLU A 190 -40.68 -13.29 7.70
CA GLU A 190 -41.53 -12.32 8.42
C GLU A 190 -43.02 -12.51 8.07
N ALA A 191 -43.33 -12.81 6.81
CA ALA A 191 -44.68 -13.15 6.36
C ALA A 191 -45.16 -14.54 6.83
N GLY A 192 -44.30 -15.35 7.47
CA GLY A 192 -44.62 -16.70 7.93
C GLY A 192 -44.75 -17.74 6.80
N LEU A 193 -44.28 -17.41 5.59
CA LEU A 193 -44.34 -18.27 4.41
C LEU A 193 -43.11 -19.16 4.34
N GLN A 194 -43.13 -20.25 5.10
CA GLN A 194 -42.02 -21.20 5.13
C GLN A 194 -41.79 -21.87 3.78
N GLU A 195 -42.84 -22.11 2.99
CA GLU A 195 -42.75 -22.70 1.64
C GLU A 195 -41.74 -21.94 0.77
N HIS A 196 -41.87 -20.61 0.74
CA HIS A 196 -41.00 -19.69 -0.01
C HIS A 196 -39.56 -19.70 0.49
N VAL A 197 -39.34 -19.83 1.80
CA VAL A 197 -38.00 -19.96 2.37
C VAL A 197 -37.34 -21.26 1.92
N HIS A 198 -38.09 -22.37 1.90
CA HIS A 198 -37.59 -23.66 1.42
C HIS A 198 -37.32 -23.64 -0.09
N GLU A 199 -38.12 -22.94 -0.88
CA GLU A 199 -37.87 -22.78 -2.33
C GLU A 199 -36.57 -22.01 -2.61
N ILE A 200 -36.35 -20.91 -1.89
CA ILE A 200 -35.11 -20.13 -1.97
C ILE A 200 -33.90 -20.97 -1.54
N ASP A 201 -34.01 -21.69 -0.43
CA ASP A 201 -32.93 -22.55 0.08
C ASP A 201 -32.65 -23.75 -0.85
N ASN A 202 -33.69 -24.37 -1.40
CA ASN A 202 -33.55 -25.46 -2.38
C ASN A 202 -32.90 -24.96 -3.68
N TYR A 203 -33.22 -23.74 -4.12
CA TYR A 203 -32.55 -23.14 -5.27
C TYR A 203 -31.08 -22.83 -4.99
N CYS A 204 -30.71 -22.39 -3.78
CA CYS A 204 -29.30 -22.30 -3.38
C CYS A 204 -28.58 -23.65 -3.49
N VAL A 205 -29.20 -24.72 -2.99
CA VAL A 205 -28.62 -26.08 -3.07
C VAL A 205 -28.49 -26.52 -4.53
N GLN A 206 -29.45 -26.22 -5.39
CA GLN A 206 -29.35 -26.50 -6.83
C GLN A 206 -28.20 -25.72 -7.49
N LEU A 207 -27.98 -24.45 -7.14
CA LEU A 207 -26.86 -23.66 -7.66
C LEU A 207 -25.51 -24.26 -7.23
N LEU A 208 -25.42 -24.77 -6.00
CA LEU A 208 -24.25 -25.48 -5.48
C LEU A 208 -24.02 -26.81 -6.21
N GLN A 209 -25.07 -27.64 -6.34
CA GLN A 209 -24.99 -28.94 -7.04
C GLN A 209 -24.65 -28.80 -8.52
N ASN A 210 -25.13 -27.73 -9.17
CA ASN A 210 -24.83 -27.45 -10.57
C ASN A 210 -23.42 -26.86 -10.77
N GLY A 211 -22.68 -26.57 -9.69
CA GLY A 211 -21.34 -26.01 -9.76
C GLY A 211 -21.27 -24.65 -10.47
N ASN A 212 -22.33 -23.84 -10.41
CA ASN A 212 -22.33 -22.53 -11.06
C ASN A 212 -21.52 -21.50 -10.25
N THR A 213 -20.19 -21.62 -10.37
CA THR A 213 -19.20 -20.85 -9.60
C THR A 213 -19.36 -19.34 -9.76
N LYS A 214 -19.79 -18.87 -10.94
CA LYS A 214 -20.04 -17.45 -11.21
C LYS A 214 -21.21 -16.92 -10.39
N ALA A 215 -22.35 -17.63 -10.41
CA ALA A 215 -23.52 -17.20 -9.66
C ALA A 215 -23.25 -17.21 -8.15
N ILE A 216 -22.53 -18.21 -7.65
CA ILE A 216 -22.14 -18.32 -6.24
C ILE A 216 -21.20 -17.17 -5.84
N ASN A 217 -20.21 -16.85 -6.67
CA ASN A 217 -19.28 -15.75 -6.42
C ASN A 217 -20.00 -14.39 -6.43
N ASP A 218 -20.83 -14.13 -7.44
CA ASP A 218 -21.62 -12.90 -7.54
C ASP A 218 -22.54 -12.72 -6.31
N LEU A 219 -23.19 -13.80 -5.83
CA LEU A 219 -24.01 -13.76 -4.60
C LEU A 219 -23.19 -13.49 -3.33
N LEU A 220 -22.00 -14.09 -3.21
CA LEU A 220 -21.09 -13.85 -2.09
C LEU A 220 -20.53 -12.42 -2.09
N LEU A 221 -20.19 -11.88 -3.27
CA LEU A 221 -19.77 -10.48 -3.45
C LEU A 221 -20.88 -9.49 -3.10
N CYS A 222 -22.15 -9.84 -3.37
CA CYS A 222 -23.31 -9.07 -2.93
C CYS A 222 -23.62 -9.23 -1.43
N GLY A 223 -22.84 -10.05 -0.70
CA GLY A 223 -22.97 -10.23 0.74
C GLY A 223 -24.14 -11.13 1.17
N TYR A 224 -24.59 -12.04 0.31
CA TYR A 224 -25.56 -13.08 0.66
C TYR A 224 -24.85 -14.23 1.38
N THR A 225 -24.82 -14.15 2.71
CA THR A 225 -24.08 -15.10 3.57
C THR A 225 -24.83 -16.40 3.82
N GLU A 226 -26.12 -16.44 3.53
CA GLU A 226 -27.03 -17.54 3.84
C GLU A 226 -26.70 -18.80 3.04
N ILE A 227 -26.03 -18.65 1.89
CA ILE A 227 -25.51 -19.75 1.08
C ILE A 227 -24.49 -20.60 1.86
N THR A 228 -23.79 -20.00 2.83
CA THR A 228 -22.79 -20.67 3.68
C THR A 228 -23.38 -21.64 4.69
N ASN A 229 -24.65 -21.46 5.09
CA ASN A 229 -25.32 -22.40 5.98
C ASN A 229 -25.58 -23.76 5.33
N HIS A 230 -25.66 -23.78 4.00
CA HIS A 230 -25.87 -24.97 3.18
C HIS A 230 -24.54 -25.60 2.71
N LEU A 231 -23.41 -24.95 3.00
CA LEU A 231 -22.04 -25.39 2.71
C LEU A 231 -21.44 -26.17 3.89
N LYS A 232 -22.24 -27.05 4.52
CA LYS A 232 -21.69 -27.91 5.58
C LYS A 232 -20.63 -28.83 4.94
N PRO A 233 -19.41 -28.90 5.49
CA PRO A 233 -18.45 -29.89 5.07
C PRO A 233 -19.08 -31.27 5.29
N THR A 234 -19.15 -32.08 4.25
CA THR A 234 -19.41 -33.51 4.39
C THR A 234 -18.33 -34.09 5.29
N GLU A 235 -18.72 -34.77 6.37
CA GLU A 235 -17.77 -35.47 7.27
C GLU A 235 -17.09 -36.66 6.57
N ASP A 236 -17.49 -36.97 5.33
CA ASP A 236 -16.93 -38.03 4.49
C ASP A 236 -15.86 -37.48 3.53
N PRO A 237 -14.58 -37.81 3.73
CA PRO A 237 -13.44 -37.29 2.95
C PRO A 237 -13.29 -37.93 1.56
N GLU A 238 -14.25 -38.73 1.09
CA GLU A 238 -14.20 -39.43 -0.20
C GLU A 238 -15.26 -38.96 -1.22
N ASP A 239 -16.08 -37.95 -0.89
CA ASP A 239 -17.02 -37.36 -1.85
C ASP A 239 -16.36 -36.23 -2.66
N ASP A 240 -15.59 -36.62 -3.68
CA ASP A 240 -14.87 -35.75 -4.63
C ASP A 240 -15.80 -34.91 -5.53
N THR A 241 -17.13 -34.97 -5.35
CA THR A 241 -18.08 -34.31 -6.24
C THR A 241 -18.12 -32.78 -6.10
N ASN A 242 -17.45 -32.22 -5.09
CA ASN A 242 -17.55 -30.80 -4.75
C ASN A 242 -16.18 -30.14 -4.45
N GLU A 243 -15.20 -30.36 -5.33
CA GLU A 243 -13.88 -29.73 -5.30
C GLU A 243 -13.94 -28.19 -5.15
N PHE A 244 -14.95 -27.54 -5.75
CA PHE A 244 -15.19 -26.10 -5.62
C PHE A 244 -15.63 -25.66 -4.20
N ILE A 245 -16.48 -26.45 -3.55
CA ILE A 245 -16.95 -26.19 -2.17
C ILE A 245 -15.79 -26.36 -1.18
N ASN A 246 -14.92 -27.33 -1.42
CA ASN A 246 -13.82 -27.68 -0.51
C ASN A 246 -12.59 -26.78 -0.68
N HIS A 247 -12.31 -26.25 -1.89
CA HIS A 247 -11.10 -25.48 -2.17
C HIS A 247 -11.31 -23.96 -2.29
N ASP A 248 -12.33 -23.51 -3.03
CA ASP A 248 -12.43 -22.09 -3.45
C ASP A 248 -13.32 -21.26 -2.52
N ILE A 249 -14.41 -21.84 -2.00
CA ILE A 249 -15.34 -21.14 -1.10
C ILE A 249 -14.70 -20.76 0.26
N PRO A 250 -13.87 -21.60 0.91
CA PRO A 250 -13.17 -21.23 2.14
C PRO A 250 -12.21 -20.05 1.93
N GLN A 251 -11.54 -19.96 0.78
CA GLN A 251 -10.65 -18.84 0.47
C GLN A 251 -11.42 -17.52 0.29
N LEU A 252 -12.59 -17.57 -0.36
CA LEU A 252 -13.48 -16.41 -0.50
C LEU A 252 -14.06 -15.95 0.85
N LEU A 253 -14.41 -16.90 1.73
CA LEU A 253 -14.86 -16.61 3.10
C LEU A 253 -13.78 -15.95 3.96
N VAL A 254 -12.53 -16.37 3.82
CA VAL A 254 -11.38 -15.70 4.46
C VAL A 254 -11.26 -14.26 3.96
N ILE A 255 -11.39 -14.00 2.65
CA ILE A 255 -11.32 -12.64 2.12
C ILE A 255 -12.46 -11.75 2.67
N LEU A 256 -13.70 -12.24 2.68
CA LEU A 256 -14.86 -11.48 3.15
C LEU A 256 -14.82 -11.21 4.66
N THR A 257 -14.32 -12.16 5.47
CA THR A 257 -14.16 -11.97 6.92
C THR A 257 -13.02 -10.99 7.27
N TYR A 258 -11.92 -11.00 6.51
CA TYR A 258 -10.82 -10.05 6.69
C TYR A 258 -11.18 -8.62 6.26
N SER A 259 -12.01 -8.44 5.23
CA SER A 259 -12.49 -7.11 4.83
C SER A 259 -13.39 -6.45 5.88
N PHE A 260 -14.20 -7.23 6.61
CA PHE A 260 -15.06 -6.71 7.68
C PHE A 260 -14.28 -6.36 8.97
N TYR A 261 -13.11 -6.98 9.18
CA TYR A 261 -12.26 -6.76 10.36
C TYR A 261 -11.31 -5.55 10.23
N ILE A 262 -11.22 -4.93 9.04
CA ILE A 262 -10.33 -3.79 8.78
C ILE A 262 -11.05 -2.43 8.95
N GLU A 263 -12.38 -2.40 9.11
CA GLU A 263 -13.16 -1.17 9.33
C GLU A 263 -13.69 -0.98 10.78
N ILE A 264 -13.07 -1.64 11.78
CA ILE A 264 -13.22 -1.29 13.21
C ILE A 264 -11.89 -0.76 13.74
#